data_AF-A0A1V6B6D4-F1
#
_entry.id   AF-A0A1V6B6D4-F1
#
_cell.length_a   1.000
_cell.length_b   1.000
_cell.length_c   1.000
_cell.angle_alpha   90.00
_cell.angle_beta   90.00
_cell.angle_gamma   90.00
#
_symmetry.space_group_name_H-M   'P 1'
#
loop_
_entity.id
_entity.type
_entity.pdbx_description
1 polymer ?
#
loop_
_entity_poly.entity_id
_entity_poly.type
_entity_poly.pdbx_seq_one_letter_code
_entity_poly.pdbx_strand_id
1 'polypeptide(L)'
;MCSCHVLAAQIQEPLTYQAVVRNSAGEIVASKTVYFRLSILMGESPGTLVYSEFQKVTTDKKGMVSLLIGDGTEKVGDFNTIPWDTDKFFLKVEIDIAGGSAFVEMVTTQLLVVPFTSPVKQSKRASATIEEDELMIIRKYVGTYLDYRNTGVENYGSPNLIWIKTSMEKIYGKISAYGRSCEFTVGDNLYLKRTFYSPGGISGYWVYQIENNSGISYRLTDFQHDKKVMAETWF
;
A
#
# COMPACT_ATOMS: atom_id res chain seq x y z
N MET A 1 11.98 -21.00 -41.11
CA MET A 1 10.84 -20.15 -40.69
C MET A 1 11.31 -19.32 -39.52
N CYS A 2 11.32 -17.99 -39.67
CA CYS A 2 11.82 -17.05 -38.68
C CYS A 2 10.75 -16.89 -37.57
N SER A 3 11.07 -17.29 -36.33
CA SER A 3 10.19 -17.07 -35.18
C SER A 3 10.54 -15.70 -34.57
N CYS A 4 9.75 -14.69 -34.92
CA CYS A 4 9.81 -13.36 -34.32
C CYS A 4 9.25 -13.47 -32.89
N HIS A 5 10.14 -13.48 -31.89
CA HIS A 5 9.75 -13.28 -30.49
C HIS A 5 9.42 -11.81 -30.32
N VAL A 6 8.13 -11.47 -30.33
CA VAL A 6 7.65 -10.18 -29.86
C VAL A 6 7.84 -10.19 -28.34
N LEU A 7 8.94 -9.61 -27.86
CA LEU A 7 9.03 -9.17 -26.47
C LEU A 7 7.96 -8.09 -26.30
N ALA A 8 6.82 -8.44 -25.73
CA ALA A 8 5.92 -7.46 -25.16
C ALA A 8 6.71 -6.79 -24.03
N ALA A 9 7.19 -5.56 -24.27
CA ALA A 9 7.63 -4.70 -23.19
C ALA A 9 6.44 -4.57 -22.23
N GLN A 10 6.54 -5.17 -21.05
CA GLN A 10 5.56 -4.98 -20.01
C GLN A 10 5.68 -3.51 -19.59
N ILE A 11 4.78 -2.66 -20.09
CA ILE A 11 4.74 -1.25 -19.72
C ILE A 11 4.50 -1.24 -18.21
N GLN A 12 5.47 -0.76 -17.45
CA GLN A 12 5.35 -0.63 -16.00
C GLN A 12 4.37 0.52 -15.73
N GLU A 13 3.31 0.26 -14.97
CA GLU A 13 2.39 1.31 -14.56
C GLU A 13 3.10 2.32 -13.63
N PRO A 14 2.78 3.63 -13.73
CA PRO A 14 3.30 4.64 -12.81
C PRO A 14 2.99 4.28 -11.35
N LEU A 15 3.95 4.50 -10.44
CA LEU A 15 3.73 4.24 -9.01
C LEU A 15 2.96 5.40 -8.38
N THR A 16 1.86 5.10 -7.69
CA THR A 16 1.11 6.13 -6.96
C THR A 16 1.76 6.43 -5.62
N TYR A 17 2.01 7.71 -5.34
CA TYR A 17 2.49 8.21 -4.05
C TYR A 17 1.54 9.25 -3.49
N GLN A 18 1.07 9.07 -2.25
CA GLN A 18 0.22 10.05 -1.56
C GLN A 18 0.89 10.55 -0.29
N ALA A 19 0.84 11.86 -0.08
CA ALA A 19 1.43 12.48 1.10
C ALA A 19 0.64 13.70 1.56
N VAL A 20 0.78 14.05 2.84
CA VAL A 20 0.31 15.31 3.41
C VAL A 20 1.52 16.22 3.61
N VAL A 21 1.51 17.38 2.96
CA VAL A 21 2.62 18.34 2.99
C VAL A 21 2.50 19.25 4.20
N ARG A 22 3.59 19.32 4.96
CA ARG A 22 3.75 20.21 6.12
C ARG A 22 5.01 21.05 5.98
N ASN A 23 5.01 22.26 6.54
CA ASN A 23 6.20 23.10 6.62
C ASN A 23 7.11 22.69 7.79
N SER A 24 8.25 23.36 7.96
CA SER A 24 9.20 23.11 9.05
C SER A 24 8.65 23.36 10.46
N ALA A 25 7.56 24.14 10.58
CA ALA A 25 6.84 24.33 11.83
C ALA A 25 5.76 23.26 12.08
N GLY A 26 5.61 22.28 11.16
CA GLY A 26 4.62 21.21 11.25
C GLY A 26 3.21 21.60 10.77
N GLU A 27 3.03 22.83 10.27
CA GLU A 27 1.76 23.36 9.79
C GLU A 27 1.41 22.82 8.41
N ILE A 28 0.12 22.61 8.15
CA ILE A 28 -0.37 22.10 6.87
C ILE A 28 -0.16 23.14 5.77
N VAL A 29 0.44 22.71 4.66
CA VAL A 29 0.58 23.53 3.45
C VAL A 29 -0.61 23.29 2.53
N ALA A 30 -1.71 24.01 2.75
CA ALA A 30 -2.95 23.84 2.00
C ALA A 30 -3.04 24.74 0.76
N SER A 31 -3.65 24.23 -0.32
CA SER A 31 -3.95 25.00 -1.54
C SER A 31 -2.76 25.76 -2.13
N LYS A 32 -1.57 25.16 -2.04
CA LYS A 32 -0.32 25.78 -2.49
C LYS A 32 0.38 24.89 -3.51
N THR A 33 0.90 25.51 -4.56
CA THR A 33 1.80 24.82 -5.50
C THR A 33 3.13 24.52 -4.83
N VAL A 34 3.50 23.25 -4.87
CA VAL A 34 4.77 22.71 -4.36
C VAL A 34 5.43 21.89 -5.46
N TYR A 35 6.73 21.67 -5.30
CA TYR A 35 7.55 20.99 -6.30
C TYR A 35 8.21 19.78 -5.66
N PHE A 36 8.15 18.65 -6.36
CA PHE A 36 8.71 17.39 -5.91
C PHE A 36 9.84 16.97 -6.84
N ARG A 37 10.91 16.46 -6.25
CA ARG A 37 11.90 15.63 -6.94
C ARG A 37 11.79 14.22 -6.39
N LEU A 38 11.50 13.27 -7.27
CA LEU A 38 11.26 11.88 -6.94
C LEU A 38 12.39 11.08 -7.57
N SER A 39 13.18 10.39 -6.77
CA SER A 39 14.34 9.64 -7.24
C SER A 39 14.26 8.20 -6.79
N ILE A 40 14.63 7.28 -7.68
CA ILE A 40 14.77 5.86 -7.37
C ILE A 40 16.25 5.54 -7.31
N LEU A 41 16.66 5.00 -6.17
CA LEU A 41 18.02 4.55 -5.88
C LEU A 41 18.04 3.01 -5.86
N MET A 42 19.08 2.40 -6.41
CA MET A 42 19.28 0.95 -6.46
C MET A 42 20.45 0.54 -5.57
N GLY A 43 20.29 -0.55 -4.82
CA GLY A 43 21.28 -1.07 -3.88
C GLY A 43 21.25 -0.38 -2.52
N GLU A 44 22.21 -0.72 -1.65
CA GLU A 44 22.31 -0.19 -0.29
C GLU A 44 23.22 1.03 -0.18
N SER A 45 23.06 1.80 0.90
CA SER A 45 23.52 3.19 1.07
C SER A 45 24.99 3.52 0.68
N PRO A 46 25.24 4.61 -0.07
CA PRO A 46 24.26 5.36 -0.85
C PRO A 46 23.92 4.57 -2.13
N GLY A 47 22.64 4.23 -2.29
CA GLY A 47 22.18 3.55 -3.49
C GLY A 47 22.45 4.36 -4.75
N THR A 48 22.62 3.70 -5.88
CA THR A 48 22.90 4.32 -7.18
C THR A 48 21.63 4.93 -7.75
N LEU A 49 21.65 6.20 -8.16
CA LEU A 49 20.52 6.83 -8.84
C LEU A 49 20.24 6.13 -10.18
N VAL A 50 19.10 5.47 -10.29
CA VAL A 50 18.64 4.81 -11.53
C VAL A 50 17.53 5.57 -12.23
N TYR A 51 16.78 6.39 -11.47
CA TYR A 51 15.74 7.23 -12.03
C TYR A 51 15.53 8.50 -11.21
N SER A 52 15.21 9.61 -11.86
CA SER A 52 14.74 10.83 -11.20
C SER A 52 13.71 11.54 -12.06
N GLU A 53 12.74 12.20 -11.45
CA GLU A 53 11.80 13.07 -12.14
C GLU A 53 11.38 14.26 -11.26
N PHE A 54 10.80 15.26 -11.92
CA PHE A 54 10.25 16.45 -11.31
C PHE A 54 8.72 16.46 -11.46
N GLN A 55 8.01 16.86 -10.40
CA GLN A 55 6.57 17.11 -10.45
C GLN A 55 6.19 18.43 -9.80
N LYS A 56 5.28 19.16 -10.44
CA LYS A 56 4.67 20.38 -9.92
C LYS A 56 3.20 20.09 -9.58
N VAL A 57 2.86 20.12 -8.30
CA VAL A 57 1.51 19.75 -7.84
C VAL A 57 0.98 20.80 -6.85
N THR A 58 -0.33 21.05 -6.89
CA THR A 58 -0.99 21.92 -5.92
C THR A 58 -1.65 21.08 -4.85
N THR A 59 -1.32 21.34 -3.58
CA THR A 59 -1.90 20.63 -2.45
C THR A 59 -3.39 20.93 -2.31
N ASP A 60 -4.17 19.99 -1.78
CA ASP A 60 -5.59 20.24 -1.48
C ASP A 60 -5.78 21.10 -0.21
N LYS A 61 -7.03 21.31 0.22
CA LYS A 61 -7.36 22.08 1.43
C LYS A 61 -6.83 21.45 2.74
N LYS A 62 -6.46 20.17 2.71
CA LYS A 62 -5.87 19.42 3.83
C LYS A 62 -4.36 19.23 3.68
N GLY A 63 -3.76 19.84 2.66
CA GLY A 63 -2.33 19.69 2.33
C GLY A 63 -1.98 18.37 1.64
N MET A 64 -2.96 17.59 1.20
CA MET A 64 -2.74 16.30 0.56
C MET A 64 -2.35 16.45 -0.91
N VAL A 65 -1.48 15.57 -1.40
CA VAL A 65 -1.08 15.42 -2.79
C VAL A 65 -1.15 13.95 -3.21
N SER A 66 -1.38 13.73 -4.50
CA SER A 66 -1.26 12.42 -5.17
C SER A 66 -0.33 12.61 -6.37
N LEU A 67 0.78 11.87 -6.38
CA LEU A 67 1.82 11.89 -7.41
C LEU A 67 1.80 10.55 -8.15
N LEU A 68 2.07 10.58 -9.46
CA LEU A 68 2.24 9.39 -10.29
C LEU A 68 3.70 9.30 -10.75
N ILE A 69 4.50 8.53 -10.03
CA ILE A 69 5.94 8.38 -10.30
C ILE A 69 6.12 7.63 -11.63
N GLY A 70 6.86 8.22 -12.55
CA GLY A 70 7.01 7.73 -13.93
C GLY A 70 6.34 8.66 -14.95
N ASP A 71 5.49 9.60 -14.51
CA ASP A 71 4.76 10.55 -15.35
C ASP A 71 5.23 12.01 -15.19
N GLY A 72 6.34 12.23 -14.47
CA GLY A 72 6.89 13.58 -14.25
C GLY A 72 7.60 14.19 -15.46
N THR A 73 8.31 15.29 -15.22
CA THR A 73 9.17 15.98 -16.21
C THR A 73 10.64 15.90 -15.79
N GLU A 74 11.55 16.44 -16.62
CA GLU A 74 12.99 16.52 -16.29
C GLU A 74 13.59 15.17 -15.87
N LYS A 75 13.23 14.11 -16.62
CA LYS A 75 13.56 12.74 -16.26
C LYS A 75 15.05 12.44 -16.45
N VAL A 76 15.63 11.74 -15.50
CA VAL A 76 16.92 11.05 -15.60
C VAL A 76 16.65 9.56 -15.56
N GLY A 77 17.23 8.80 -16.50
CA GLY A 77 16.92 7.37 -16.67
C GLY A 77 15.55 7.14 -17.32
N ASP A 78 15.20 5.86 -17.52
CA ASP A 78 13.90 5.45 -18.05
C ASP A 78 13.22 4.51 -17.04
N PHE A 79 12.10 5.00 -16.49
CA PHE A 79 11.29 4.30 -15.50
C PHE A 79 10.87 2.89 -15.94
N ASN A 80 10.56 2.71 -17.24
CA ASN A 80 10.08 1.44 -17.78
C ASN A 80 11.18 0.39 -17.94
N THR A 81 12.44 0.80 -17.79
CA THR A 81 13.61 -0.08 -17.97
C THR A 81 14.29 -0.44 -16.66
N ILE A 82 13.79 0.08 -15.53
CA ILE A 82 14.34 -0.22 -14.21
C ILE A 82 14.19 -1.72 -13.94
N PRO A 83 15.30 -2.44 -13.64
CA PRO A 83 15.27 -3.87 -13.41
C PRO A 83 14.83 -4.17 -11.96
N TRP A 84 13.53 -4.01 -11.71
CA TRP A 84 12.92 -4.05 -10.38
C TRP A 84 13.15 -5.35 -9.58
N ASP A 85 13.65 -6.41 -10.21
CA ASP A 85 13.92 -7.73 -9.64
C ASP A 85 15.41 -8.00 -9.33
N THR A 86 16.31 -7.06 -9.65
CA THR A 86 17.76 -7.30 -9.51
C THR A 86 18.36 -6.86 -8.19
N ASP A 87 17.74 -5.92 -7.48
CA ASP A 87 18.27 -5.38 -6.22
C ASP A 87 17.15 -4.75 -5.37
N LYS A 88 17.51 -4.22 -4.21
CA LYS A 88 16.65 -3.32 -3.42
C LYS A 88 16.58 -1.96 -4.11
N PHE A 89 15.38 -1.41 -4.17
CA PHE A 89 15.15 -0.06 -4.68
C PHE A 89 14.64 0.84 -3.56
N PHE A 90 14.96 2.12 -3.60
CA PHE A 90 14.55 3.11 -2.62
C PHE A 90 13.97 4.33 -3.33
N LEU A 91 12.80 4.79 -2.89
CA LEU A 91 12.23 6.06 -3.29
C LEU A 91 12.75 7.14 -2.35
N LYS A 92 13.53 8.05 -2.91
CA LYS A 92 13.89 9.33 -2.30
C LYS A 92 12.90 10.40 -2.75
N VAL A 93 12.28 11.07 -1.78
CA VAL A 93 11.32 12.15 -2.00
C VAL A 93 11.91 13.44 -1.46
N GLU A 94 12.05 14.43 -2.33
CA GLU A 94 12.50 15.77 -1.97
C GLU A 94 11.43 16.79 -2.37
N ILE A 95 11.28 17.85 -1.57
CA ILE A 95 10.25 18.88 -1.79
C ILE A 95 10.84 20.28 -1.75
N ASP A 96 10.31 21.16 -2.60
CA ASP A 96 10.45 22.62 -2.50
C ASP A 96 9.05 23.24 -2.34
N ILE A 97 8.79 23.81 -1.17
CA ILE A 97 7.53 24.47 -0.82
C ILE A 97 7.53 25.95 -1.23
N ALA A 98 8.70 26.57 -1.41
CA ALA A 98 8.85 27.98 -1.76
C ALA A 98 8.80 28.22 -3.28
N GLY A 99 9.10 27.18 -4.07
CA GLY A 99 9.10 27.24 -5.53
C GLY A 99 10.37 27.83 -6.13
N GLY A 100 11.50 27.64 -5.45
CA GLY A 100 12.82 27.91 -6.00
C GLY A 100 13.46 26.63 -6.52
N SER A 101 14.73 26.43 -6.14
CA SER A 101 15.51 25.23 -6.44
C SER A 101 16.03 24.53 -5.18
N ALA A 102 15.44 24.84 -4.01
CA ALA A 102 15.92 24.40 -2.71
C ALA A 102 15.13 23.17 -2.25
N PHE A 103 15.47 22.02 -2.84
CA PHE A 103 14.86 20.74 -2.49
C PHE A 103 15.38 20.24 -1.14
N VAL A 104 14.46 19.93 -0.23
CA VAL A 104 14.74 19.31 1.06
C VAL A 104 14.28 17.86 1.00
N GLU A 105 15.16 16.94 1.42
CA GLU A 105 14.82 15.53 1.54
C GLU A 105 13.79 15.33 2.66
N MET A 106 12.67 14.71 2.31
CA MET A 106 11.58 14.43 3.24
C MET A 106 11.67 12.99 3.75
N VAL A 107 11.92 12.05 2.84
CA VAL A 107 12.00 10.63 3.15
C VAL A 107 12.81 9.92 2.07
N THR A 108 13.61 8.95 2.50
CA THR A 108 14.12 7.89 1.65
C THR A 108 13.58 6.58 2.20
N THR A 109 12.77 5.88 1.42
CA THR A 109 12.07 4.66 1.84
C THR A 109 12.32 3.55 0.83
N GLN A 110 12.50 2.32 1.30
CA GLN A 110 12.62 1.18 0.39
C GLN A 110 11.31 0.97 -0.38
N LEU A 111 11.41 0.78 -1.69
CA LEU A 111 10.32 0.33 -2.56
C LEU A 111 10.26 -1.19 -2.50
N LEU A 112 9.14 -1.71 -1.99
CA LEU A 112 8.83 -3.13 -2.09
C LEU A 112 8.10 -3.36 -3.41
N VAL A 113 8.84 -3.81 -4.42
CA VAL A 113 8.23 -4.27 -5.67
C VAL A 113 7.58 -5.62 -5.38
N VAL A 114 6.26 -5.62 -5.23
CA VAL A 114 5.51 -6.88 -5.28
C VAL A 114 5.45 -7.31 -6.75
N PRO A 115 5.99 -8.48 -7.13
CA PRO A 115 5.79 -8.98 -8.48
C PRO A 115 4.29 -9.15 -8.70
N PHE A 116 3.74 -8.47 -9.70
CA PHE A 116 2.31 -8.57 -10.02
C PHE A 116 1.90 -9.99 -10.47
N THR A 117 2.88 -10.91 -10.59
CA THR A 117 2.67 -12.33 -10.90
C THR A 117 3.70 -13.22 -10.18
N SER A 118 3.64 -13.31 -8.85
CA SER A 118 4.30 -14.44 -8.17
C SER A 118 3.30 -15.60 -8.01
N PRO A 119 3.49 -16.75 -8.69
CA PRO A 119 2.75 -17.96 -8.33
C PRO A 119 3.11 -18.32 -6.89
N VAL A 120 2.09 -18.51 -6.06
CA VAL A 120 2.19 -18.90 -4.64
C VAL A 120 3.18 -20.06 -4.50
N LYS A 121 4.42 -19.76 -4.08
CA LYS A 121 5.33 -20.79 -3.60
C LYS A 121 4.94 -21.12 -2.16
N GLN A 122 4.43 -22.33 -1.98
CA GLN A 122 4.04 -22.86 -0.68
C GLN A 122 5.20 -22.73 0.31
N SER A 123 4.86 -22.24 1.50
CA SER A 123 5.73 -21.96 2.64
C SER A 123 6.56 -23.16 3.07
N LYS A 124 7.88 -23.00 3.20
CA LYS A 124 8.65 -23.74 4.21
C LYS A 124 8.82 -22.83 5.42
N ARG A 125 8.32 -23.31 6.57
CA ARG A 125 8.51 -22.68 7.88
C ARG A 125 10.00 -22.55 8.18
N ALA A 126 10.46 -21.34 8.41
CA ALA A 126 11.64 -21.05 9.21
C ALA A 126 11.21 -20.08 10.30
N SER A 127 11.38 -20.49 11.56
CA SER A 127 11.29 -19.60 12.70
C SER A 127 12.50 -18.66 12.67
N ALA A 128 12.27 -17.36 12.61
CA ALA A 128 13.30 -16.37 12.85
C ALA A 128 12.66 -15.16 13.53
N THR A 129 13.23 -14.78 14.67
CA THR A 129 13.01 -13.52 15.38
C THR A 129 13.04 -12.37 14.39
N ILE A 130 11.95 -11.61 14.30
CA ILE A 130 11.84 -10.46 13.39
C ILE A 130 12.41 -9.25 14.15
N GLU A 131 13.51 -8.68 13.66
CA GLU A 131 13.91 -7.32 14.01
C GLU A 131 12.97 -6.33 13.29
N GLU A 132 12.37 -5.43 14.07
CA GLU A 132 11.27 -4.55 13.68
C GLU A 132 11.74 -3.29 12.94
N ASP A 133 12.23 -3.43 11.71
CA ASP A 133 12.47 -2.27 10.83
C ASP A 133 11.99 -2.46 9.36
N GLU A 134 11.14 -3.46 9.10
CA GLU A 134 10.45 -3.61 7.82
C GLU A 134 9.19 -2.74 7.75
N LEU A 135 9.16 -1.83 6.76
CA LEU A 135 8.02 -1.00 6.36
C LEU A 135 6.69 -1.73 6.49
N MET A 136 5.92 -1.33 7.49
CA MET A 136 4.65 -1.96 7.76
C MET A 136 3.63 -1.56 6.68
N ILE A 137 3.33 -2.43 5.71
CA ILE A 137 2.18 -2.26 4.80
C ILE A 137 0.92 -2.00 5.64
N ILE A 138 0.45 -0.75 5.69
CA ILE A 138 -0.72 -0.38 6.51
C ILE A 138 -2.04 -0.54 5.77
N ARG A 139 -2.02 -0.61 4.43
CA ARG A 139 -3.20 -0.73 3.57
C ARG A 139 -2.87 -1.56 2.33
N LYS A 140 -3.63 -2.62 2.05
CA LYS A 140 -3.40 -3.60 0.99
C LYS A 140 -4.68 -3.82 0.19
N TYR A 141 -4.63 -3.63 -1.13
CA TYR A 141 -5.77 -3.92 -2.00
C TYR A 141 -6.06 -5.43 -2.03
N VAL A 142 -7.34 -5.81 -1.94
CA VAL A 142 -7.78 -7.21 -1.92
C VAL A 142 -8.89 -7.53 -2.93
N GLY A 143 -9.03 -6.70 -3.95
CA GLY A 143 -9.97 -6.93 -5.05
C GLY A 143 -11.27 -6.14 -4.89
N THR A 144 -12.14 -6.29 -5.88
CA THR A 144 -13.48 -5.71 -5.87
C THR A 144 -14.43 -6.57 -5.07
N TYR A 145 -15.35 -5.95 -4.34
CA TYR A 145 -16.42 -6.65 -3.63
C TYR A 145 -17.30 -7.41 -4.61
N LEU A 146 -17.57 -8.68 -4.31
CA LEU A 146 -18.47 -9.52 -5.09
C LEU A 146 -19.75 -9.84 -4.33
N ASP A 147 -19.63 -10.32 -3.09
CA ASP A 147 -20.75 -10.78 -2.29
C ASP A 147 -20.32 -11.01 -0.82
N TYR A 148 -21.29 -11.24 0.07
CA TYR A 148 -21.04 -11.66 1.44
C TYR A 148 -22.00 -12.73 1.93
N ARG A 149 -21.59 -13.48 2.95
CA ARG A 149 -22.49 -14.29 3.78
C ARG A 149 -22.48 -13.74 5.19
N ASN A 150 -23.61 -13.81 5.90
CA ASN A 150 -23.59 -13.64 7.34
C ASN A 150 -23.65 -15.02 8.01
N THR A 151 -22.90 -15.18 9.09
CA THR A 151 -23.25 -16.20 10.07
C THR A 151 -24.07 -15.49 11.13
N GLY A 152 -25.27 -16.00 11.38
CA GLY A 152 -26.07 -15.53 12.51
C GLY A 152 -25.33 -15.72 13.83
N VAL A 153 -25.95 -15.30 14.93
CA VAL A 153 -25.40 -15.49 16.27
C VAL A 153 -25.26 -16.99 16.57
N GLU A 154 -24.04 -17.52 16.51
CA GLU A 154 -23.76 -18.94 16.79
C GLU A 154 -23.98 -19.32 18.26
N ASN A 155 -23.78 -18.36 19.17
CA ASN A 155 -24.05 -18.48 20.62
C ASN A 155 -24.61 -17.16 21.16
N TYR A 156 -25.38 -17.22 22.26
CA TYR A 156 -25.92 -16.03 22.92
C TYR A 156 -24.78 -15.12 23.41
N GLY A 157 -24.61 -13.95 22.79
CA GLY A 157 -23.53 -13.00 23.10
C GLY A 157 -22.33 -13.03 22.14
N SER A 158 -22.27 -13.95 21.18
CA SER A 158 -21.24 -13.90 20.13
C SER A 158 -21.49 -12.75 19.15
N PRO A 159 -20.45 -12.06 18.67
CA PRO A 159 -20.62 -11.01 17.67
C PRO A 159 -21.04 -11.61 16.32
N ASN A 160 -21.87 -10.87 15.56
CA ASN A 160 -22.25 -11.27 14.20
C ASN A 160 -21.03 -11.17 13.29
N LEU A 161 -20.88 -12.13 12.38
CA LEU A 161 -19.80 -12.14 11.41
C LEU A 161 -20.35 -12.04 10.00
N ILE A 162 -19.64 -11.28 9.17
CA ILE A 162 -19.80 -11.25 7.72
C ILE A 162 -18.57 -11.86 7.06
N TRP A 163 -18.79 -12.72 6.08
CA TRP A 163 -17.76 -13.39 5.30
C TRP A 163 -17.79 -12.78 3.91
N ILE A 164 -16.73 -12.06 3.57
CA ILE A 164 -16.67 -11.22 2.38
C ILE A 164 -15.94 -11.97 1.27
N LYS A 165 -16.50 -11.91 0.07
CA LYS A 165 -15.92 -12.46 -1.15
C LYS A 165 -15.48 -11.32 -2.07
N THR A 166 -14.28 -11.45 -2.62
CA THR A 166 -13.70 -10.46 -3.53
C THR A 166 -13.28 -11.08 -4.86
N SER A 167 -12.94 -10.25 -5.84
CA SER A 167 -12.43 -10.72 -7.14
C SER A 167 -11.10 -11.47 -7.02
N MET A 168 -10.28 -11.12 -6.03
CA MET A 168 -9.02 -11.80 -5.73
C MET A 168 -9.23 -13.01 -4.81
N GLU A 169 -10.23 -12.98 -3.93
CA GLU A 169 -10.57 -14.07 -3.02
C GLU A 169 -12.00 -14.55 -3.21
N LYS A 170 -12.16 -15.53 -4.11
CA LYS A 170 -13.47 -16.04 -4.56
C LYS A 170 -14.09 -17.08 -3.61
N ILE A 171 -13.46 -17.38 -2.48
CA ILE A 171 -13.87 -18.39 -1.51
C ILE A 171 -14.24 -17.70 -0.19
N TYR A 172 -15.43 -17.98 0.35
CA TYR A 172 -15.84 -17.49 1.67
C TYR A 172 -14.99 -18.13 2.78
N GLY A 173 -14.86 -17.46 3.93
CA GLY A 173 -14.10 -17.95 5.09
C GLY A 173 -12.66 -17.42 5.15
N LYS A 174 -12.16 -16.83 4.05
CA LYS A 174 -10.86 -16.14 4.07
C LYS A 174 -10.94 -14.75 4.68
N ILE A 175 -11.87 -13.90 4.25
CA ILE A 175 -12.04 -12.55 4.80
C ILE A 175 -13.30 -12.55 5.66
N SER A 176 -13.11 -12.48 6.97
CA SER A 176 -14.19 -12.46 7.96
C SER A 176 -14.10 -11.20 8.80
N ALA A 177 -15.22 -10.50 8.97
CA ALA A 177 -15.29 -9.26 9.71
C ALA A 177 -16.50 -9.22 10.64
N TYR A 178 -16.42 -8.43 11.70
CA TYR A 178 -17.54 -8.21 12.61
C TYR A 178 -18.58 -7.30 11.96
N GLY A 179 -19.83 -7.78 11.85
CA GLY A 179 -20.91 -7.03 11.23
C GLY A 179 -22.21 -7.84 11.18
N ARG A 180 -23.35 -7.15 11.20
CA ARG A 180 -24.68 -7.77 11.02
C ARG A 180 -25.04 -7.94 9.54
N SER A 181 -24.62 -6.97 8.74
CA SER A 181 -24.80 -6.88 7.28
C SER A 181 -23.56 -6.22 6.68
N CYS A 182 -23.35 -6.47 5.39
CA CYS A 182 -22.30 -5.83 4.61
C CYS A 182 -22.91 -4.72 3.76
N GLU A 183 -22.37 -3.51 3.87
CA GLU A 183 -22.83 -2.31 3.15
C GLU A 183 -21.97 -2.00 1.93
N PHE A 184 -20.97 -2.85 1.63
CA PHE A 184 -20.23 -2.74 0.37
C PHE A 184 -21.14 -2.98 -0.83
N THR A 185 -20.91 -2.23 -1.89
CA THR A 185 -21.63 -2.37 -3.15
C THR A 185 -20.82 -3.21 -4.12
N VAL A 186 -21.48 -4.06 -4.91
CA VAL A 186 -20.80 -4.93 -5.90
C VAL A 186 -19.94 -4.07 -6.83
N GLY A 187 -18.65 -4.39 -6.92
CA GLY A 187 -17.67 -3.62 -7.67
C GLY A 187 -16.81 -2.66 -6.83
N ASP A 188 -17.13 -2.44 -5.55
CA ASP A 188 -16.33 -1.58 -4.67
C ASP A 188 -14.90 -2.12 -4.53
N ASN A 189 -13.89 -1.26 -4.71
CA ASN A 189 -12.51 -1.60 -4.41
C ASN A 189 -12.32 -1.76 -2.89
N LEU A 190 -11.90 -2.95 -2.46
CA LEU A 190 -11.70 -3.25 -1.04
C LEU A 190 -10.21 -3.31 -0.67
N TYR A 191 -9.92 -2.87 0.54
CA TYR A 191 -8.58 -2.79 1.09
C TYR A 191 -8.55 -3.35 2.50
N LEU A 192 -7.55 -4.17 2.81
CA LEU A 192 -7.21 -4.51 4.18
C LEU A 192 -6.35 -3.42 4.78
N LYS A 193 -6.62 -3.04 6.02
CA LYS A 193 -5.89 -2.02 6.74
C LYS A 193 -5.45 -2.53 8.10
N ARG A 194 -4.20 -2.26 8.50
CA ARG A 194 -3.73 -2.46 9.87
C ARG A 194 -3.47 -1.12 10.55
N THR A 195 -3.85 -1.00 11.80
CA THR A 195 -3.63 0.19 12.62
C THR A 195 -3.12 -0.21 13.98
N PHE A 196 -1.98 0.35 14.39
CA PHE A 196 -1.42 0.13 15.72
C PHE A 196 -2.07 1.07 16.72
N TYR A 197 -2.64 0.51 17.78
CA TYR A 197 -3.19 1.26 18.90
C TYR A 197 -2.31 1.05 20.13
N SER A 198 -1.73 2.13 20.66
CA SER A 198 -0.95 2.11 21.91
C SER A 198 -1.56 3.06 22.93
N PRO A 199 -2.66 2.66 23.60
CA PRO A 199 -3.27 3.48 24.64
C PRO A 199 -2.33 3.55 25.85
N GLY A 200 -1.66 4.69 26.03
CA GLY A 200 -0.75 4.93 27.16
C GLY A 200 0.72 4.66 26.90
N GLY A 201 1.13 4.38 25.66
CA GLY A 201 2.53 4.42 25.22
C GLY A 201 3.45 3.28 25.69
N ILE A 202 2.97 2.38 26.56
CA ILE A 202 3.78 1.28 27.14
C ILE A 202 3.47 -0.07 26.47
N SER A 203 2.24 -0.29 26.00
CA SER A 203 1.88 -1.46 25.19
C SER A 203 0.86 -1.08 24.12
N GLY A 204 0.97 -1.72 22.97
CA GLY A 204 0.04 -1.52 21.87
C GLY A 204 -0.37 -2.84 21.21
N TYR A 205 -1.43 -2.77 20.43
CA TYR A 205 -1.99 -3.90 19.70
C TYR A 205 -2.37 -3.48 18.28
N TRP A 206 -2.27 -4.43 17.35
CA TRP A 206 -2.71 -4.24 15.97
C TRP A 206 -4.20 -4.49 15.83
N VAL A 207 -4.87 -3.59 15.11
CA VAL A 207 -6.26 -3.76 14.69
C VAL A 207 -6.29 -3.88 13.18
N TYR A 208 -6.95 -4.91 12.69
CA TYR A 208 -7.13 -5.18 11.28
C TYR A 208 -8.55 -4.85 10.83
N GLN A 209 -8.69 -4.21 9.68
CA GLN A 209 -9.96 -3.78 9.12
C GLN A 209 -10.02 -4.08 7.62
N ILE A 210 -11.22 -4.19 7.07
CA ILE A 210 -11.49 -4.11 5.65
C ILE A 210 -12.29 -2.85 5.36
N GLU A 211 -11.91 -2.08 4.35
CA GLU A 211 -12.55 -0.81 3.98
C GLU A 211 -12.70 -0.66 2.47
N ASN A 212 -13.62 0.20 2.04
CA ASN A 212 -13.71 0.70 0.67
C ASN A 212 -13.31 2.19 0.59
N ASN A 213 -13.26 2.74 -0.61
CA ASN A 213 -12.94 4.17 -0.81
C ASN A 213 -14.10 5.12 -0.42
N SER A 214 -15.30 4.58 -0.20
CA SER A 214 -16.50 5.33 0.19
C SER A 214 -16.62 5.53 1.71
N GLY A 215 -15.63 5.07 2.49
CA GLY A 215 -15.58 5.23 3.94
C GLY A 215 -16.28 4.15 4.75
N ILE A 216 -16.78 3.09 4.10
CA ILE A 216 -17.34 1.92 4.77
C ILE A 216 -16.18 1.06 5.27
N SER A 217 -16.21 0.65 6.54
CA SER A 217 -15.18 -0.23 7.11
C SER A 217 -15.73 -1.20 8.14
N TYR A 218 -15.13 -2.39 8.19
CA TYR A 218 -15.43 -3.43 9.17
C TYR A 218 -14.15 -3.93 9.82
N ARG A 219 -14.18 -4.21 11.13
CA ARG A 219 -13.05 -4.84 11.83
C ARG A 219 -12.97 -6.32 11.47
N LEU A 220 -11.80 -6.79 11.06
CA LEU A 220 -11.56 -8.20 10.79
C LEU A 220 -11.54 -9.03 12.08
N THR A 221 -11.87 -10.31 11.96
CA THR A 221 -11.62 -11.30 13.02
C THR A 221 -10.13 -11.61 13.10
N ASP A 222 -9.64 -11.99 14.29
CA ASP A 222 -8.22 -12.27 14.51
C ASP A 222 -7.70 -13.50 13.72
N PHE A 223 -8.60 -14.42 13.34
CA PHE A 223 -8.26 -15.67 12.64
C PHE A 223 -9.13 -15.91 11.40
N GLN A 224 -8.54 -16.56 10.37
CA GLN A 224 -9.31 -17.28 9.34
C GLN A 224 -10.04 -18.45 10.00
N HIS A 225 -11.36 -18.41 9.99
CA HIS A 225 -12.22 -19.36 10.71
C HIS A 225 -11.94 -20.82 10.31
N ASP A 226 -11.50 -21.07 9.07
CA ASP A 226 -11.30 -22.45 8.56
C ASP A 226 -9.86 -22.99 8.72
N LYS A 227 -8.87 -22.15 9.04
CA LYS A 227 -7.45 -22.55 8.99
C LYS A 227 -6.61 -22.14 10.20
N LYS A 228 -7.16 -21.42 11.19
CA LYS A 228 -6.40 -20.84 12.33
C LYS A 228 -5.18 -20.02 11.87
N VAL A 229 -5.31 -19.36 10.71
CA VAL A 229 -4.28 -18.48 10.17
C VAL A 229 -4.56 -17.07 10.66
N MET A 230 -3.61 -16.45 11.34
CA MET A 230 -3.76 -15.09 11.88
C MET A 230 -3.94 -14.07 10.75
N ALA A 231 -4.84 -13.11 10.93
CA ALA A 231 -5.06 -12.03 9.96
C ALA A 231 -3.78 -11.22 9.68
N GLU A 232 -2.86 -11.21 10.65
CA GLU A 232 -1.50 -10.67 10.53
C GLU A 232 -0.74 -11.22 9.32
N THR A 233 -0.86 -12.51 9.01
CA THR A 233 -0.14 -13.17 7.90
C THR A 233 -0.61 -12.78 6.51
N TRP A 234 -1.65 -11.94 6.40
CA TRP A 234 -2.14 -11.45 5.11
C TRP A 234 -1.51 -10.13 4.71
N PHE A 235 -0.79 -9.50 5.63
CA PHE A 235 0.10 -8.38 5.37
C PHE A 235 1.50 -8.93 5.09
#